data_AF-I4W766-F1
#
_entry.id   AF-I4W766-F1
#
_cell.length_a   1.000
_cell.length_b   1.000
_cell.length_c   1.000
_cell.angle_alpha   90.00
_cell.angle_beta   90.00
_cell.angle_gamma   90.00
#
_symmetry.space_group_name_H-M   'P 1'
#
loop_
_entity.id
_entity.type
_entity.pdbx_description
1 polymer ?
#
loop_
_entity_poly.entity_id
_entity_poly.type
_entity_poly.pdbx_seq_one_letter_code
_entity_poly.pdbx_strand_id
1 'polypeptide(L)'
;MSLGKLPGTVATALVLCAASAATSAAPAAATGGVATAPLPPPATTAASIFHAVDANKDGALSPQEFAAGYAAVQRLMTLEIRLREQFGRVDADHGGSIDAGEYARLMLVRRAGAAAPPLAAFDADGNGSLNFAEYVAAIRRLAALRPAPAPAGK
;
A
#
# COMPACT_ATOMS: atom_id res chain seq x y z
N MET A 1 50.57 -5.33 43.55
CA MET A 1 49.21 -4.74 43.66
C MET A 1 48.90 -4.20 42.26
N SER A 2 48.22 -4.91 41.34
CA SER A 2 46.77 -5.19 41.30
C SER A 2 45.98 -3.95 41.75
N LEU A 3 45.09 -3.32 40.98
CA LEU A 3 44.06 -3.77 40.04
C LEU A 3 43.81 -2.61 39.03
N GLY A 4 43.19 -2.72 37.87
CA GLY A 4 42.20 -3.67 37.37
C GLY A 4 41.29 -2.86 36.44
N LYS A 5 41.05 -3.40 35.24
CA LYS A 5 40.15 -2.89 34.22
C LYS A 5 38.75 -2.63 34.81
N LEU A 6 38.08 -1.59 34.30
CA LEU A 6 36.65 -1.33 34.53
C LEU A 6 35.80 -2.25 33.64
N PRO A 7 35.01 -3.19 34.19
CA PRO A 7 33.70 -3.56 33.64
C PRO A 7 32.66 -2.61 34.25
N GLY A 8 31.62 -2.17 33.56
CA GLY A 8 30.63 -2.99 32.91
C GLY A 8 29.26 -2.56 33.46
N THR A 9 28.44 -2.00 32.57
CA THR A 9 26.97 -2.00 32.52
C THR A 9 26.20 -1.94 33.86
N VAL A 10 25.58 -0.79 34.13
CA VAL A 10 24.58 -0.62 35.19
C VAL A 10 23.29 -1.34 34.78
N ALA A 11 22.85 -2.27 35.63
CA ALA A 11 21.55 -2.93 35.60
C ALA A 11 20.54 -2.11 36.41
N THR A 12 19.36 -1.83 35.86
CA THR A 12 18.12 -1.45 36.59
C THR A 12 17.02 -1.20 35.55
N ALA A 13 15.76 -1.58 35.68
CA ALA A 13 15.07 -2.54 36.52
C ALA A 13 13.70 -2.79 35.85
N LEU A 14 13.25 -4.03 35.89
CA LEU A 14 11.88 -4.44 35.62
C LEU A 14 10.98 -3.83 36.70
N VAL A 15 10.01 -3.00 36.32
CA VAL A 15 8.93 -2.57 37.23
C VAL A 15 7.64 -3.23 36.77
N LEU A 16 7.15 -4.14 37.62
CA LEU A 16 5.88 -4.82 37.52
C LEU A 16 4.84 -4.06 38.38
N CYS A 17 3.69 -3.79 37.77
CA CYS A 17 2.34 -3.58 38.33
C CYS A 17 2.12 -2.81 39.65
N ALA A 18 1.25 -1.80 39.58
CA ALA A 18 0.26 -1.56 40.62
C ALA A 18 -1.07 -1.15 39.96
N ALA A 19 -2.07 -2.03 40.10
CA ALA A 19 -3.47 -1.72 39.84
C ALA A 19 -4.01 -0.84 40.96
N SER A 20 -4.79 0.18 40.63
CA SER A 20 -5.72 0.78 41.57
C SER A 20 -7.04 1.00 40.87
N ALA A 21 -8.05 0.26 41.34
CA ALA A 21 -9.42 0.39 40.92
C ALA A 21 -10.06 1.56 41.66
N ALA A 22 -10.73 2.45 40.93
CA ALA A 22 -11.74 3.33 41.47
C ALA A 22 -12.98 3.23 40.59
N THR A 23 -14.09 2.87 41.22
CA THR A 23 -15.43 2.68 40.64
C THR A 23 -16.19 4.01 40.62
N SER A 24 -17.29 4.04 39.84
CA SER A 24 -18.37 5.05 39.71
C SER A 24 -18.26 5.89 38.42
N ALA A 25 -19.30 6.10 37.60
CA ALA A 25 -20.70 5.67 37.60
C ALA A 25 -21.21 5.73 36.13
N ALA A 26 -22.18 4.90 35.77
CA ALA A 26 -22.96 5.05 34.53
C ALA A 26 -24.07 6.12 34.75
N PRO A 27 -24.62 6.78 33.70
CA PRO A 27 -25.49 6.09 32.74
C PRO A 27 -25.37 6.50 31.25
N ALA A 28 -25.70 5.51 30.40
CA ALA A 28 -26.47 5.57 29.14
C ALA A 28 -26.20 6.65 28.06
N ALA A 29 -25.66 6.21 26.92
CA ALA A 29 -26.30 6.38 25.60
C ALA A 29 -25.59 5.51 24.54
N ALA A 30 -26.37 4.73 23.78
CA ALA A 30 -25.97 4.05 22.54
C ALA A 30 -25.43 5.07 21.51
N THR A 31 -24.56 4.79 20.54
CA THR A 31 -24.47 3.65 19.62
C THR A 31 -23.18 3.84 18.80
N GLY A 32 -22.49 2.76 18.39
CA GLY A 32 -21.68 2.77 17.17
C GLY A 32 -20.24 3.30 17.23
N GLY A 33 -19.39 2.73 18.09
CA GLY A 33 -17.94 2.85 17.94
C GLY A 33 -17.43 1.85 16.91
N VAL A 34 -17.24 2.28 15.65
CA VAL A 34 -16.43 1.51 14.70
C VAL A 34 -15.00 1.51 15.22
N ALA A 35 -14.60 0.37 15.79
CA ALA A 35 -13.21 0.07 16.06
C ALA A 35 -12.44 0.14 14.73
N THR A 36 -11.73 1.24 14.51
CA THR A 36 -10.67 1.33 13.51
C THR A 36 -9.54 0.43 13.97
N ALA A 37 -9.67 -0.87 13.67
CA ALA A 37 -8.55 -1.78 13.70
C ALA A 37 -7.43 -1.16 12.85
N PRO A 38 -6.21 -1.02 13.38
CA PRO A 38 -5.07 -0.61 12.56
C PRO A 38 -4.95 -1.62 11.42
N LEU A 39 -5.02 -1.13 10.18
CA LEU A 39 -4.74 -1.92 9.01
C LEU A 39 -3.40 -2.63 9.23
N PRO A 40 -3.29 -3.96 9.00
CA PRO A 40 -1.98 -4.59 8.95
C PRO A 40 -1.16 -3.84 7.88
N PRO A 41 0.12 -3.51 8.14
CA PRO A 41 0.97 -2.94 7.11
C PRO A 41 0.98 -3.90 5.91
N PRO A 42 1.08 -3.40 4.66
CA PRO A 42 1.13 -4.27 3.48
C PRO A 42 2.25 -5.28 3.68
N ALA A 43 1.88 -6.54 3.96
CA ALA A 43 2.80 -7.58 4.36
C ALA A 43 3.51 -8.14 3.12
N THR A 44 4.29 -7.29 2.45
CA THR A 44 5.48 -7.79 1.75
C THR A 44 6.61 -7.66 2.75
N THR A 45 6.74 -8.67 3.61
CA THR A 45 7.85 -8.72 4.58
C THR A 45 9.17 -8.63 3.82
N ALA A 46 10.21 -8.04 4.42
CA ALA A 46 11.55 -7.97 3.83
C ALA A 46 12.04 -9.34 3.32
N ALA A 47 11.62 -10.44 3.99
CA ALA A 47 11.86 -11.81 3.56
C ALA A 47 11.26 -12.16 2.18
N SER A 48 10.02 -11.75 1.90
CA SER A 48 9.37 -12.02 0.61
C SER A 48 10.06 -11.27 -0.54
N ILE A 49 10.52 -10.05 -0.29
CA ILE A 49 11.29 -9.26 -1.26
C ILE A 49 12.67 -9.89 -1.46
N PHE A 50 13.34 -10.29 -0.39
CA PHE A 50 14.64 -10.97 -0.45
C PHE A 50 14.56 -12.23 -1.32
N HIS A 51 13.58 -13.10 -1.07
CA HIS A 51 13.36 -14.32 -1.86
C HIS A 51 12.97 -14.04 -3.32
N ALA A 52 12.35 -12.90 -3.61
CA ALA A 52 12.03 -12.51 -4.98
C ALA A 52 13.25 -12.00 -5.76
N VAL A 53 14.28 -11.54 -5.05
CA VAL A 53 15.49 -10.94 -5.63
C VAL A 53 16.66 -11.93 -5.66
N ASP A 54 16.73 -12.83 -4.68
CA ASP A 54 17.64 -14.00 -4.61
C ASP A 54 17.25 -15.02 -5.68
N ALA A 55 17.78 -14.82 -6.89
CA ALA A 55 17.35 -15.54 -8.09
C ALA A 55 17.90 -16.96 -8.13
N ASN A 56 19.13 -17.14 -7.64
CA ASN A 56 19.77 -18.45 -7.50
C ASN A 56 19.36 -19.18 -6.21
N LYS A 57 18.65 -18.50 -5.28
CA LYS A 57 18.14 -19.06 -4.02
C LYS A 57 19.26 -19.55 -3.10
N ASP A 58 20.41 -18.88 -3.11
CA ASP A 58 21.54 -19.26 -2.26
C ASP A 58 21.45 -18.67 -0.84
N GLY A 59 20.42 -17.87 -0.57
CA GLY A 59 20.21 -17.23 0.73
C GLY A 59 21.05 -15.97 0.92
N ALA A 60 21.69 -15.48 -0.13
CA ALA A 60 22.44 -14.24 -0.19
C ALA A 60 21.99 -13.41 -1.41
N LEU A 61 22.22 -12.10 -1.38
CA LEU A 61 22.06 -11.26 -2.57
C LEU A 61 23.44 -10.93 -3.13
N SER A 62 23.72 -11.42 -4.34
CA SER A 62 24.86 -10.93 -5.09
C SER A 62 24.68 -9.45 -5.46
N PRO A 63 25.76 -8.71 -5.78
CA PRO A 63 25.64 -7.33 -6.24
C PRO A 63 24.73 -7.16 -7.47
N GLN A 64 24.69 -8.17 -8.34
CA GLN A 64 23.84 -8.18 -9.53
C GLN A 64 22.36 -8.36 -9.17
N GLU A 65 22.04 -9.30 -8.29
CA GLU A 65 20.68 -9.52 -7.81
C GLU A 65 20.17 -8.30 -7.05
N PHE A 66 20.99 -7.76 -6.13
CA PHE A 66 20.65 -6.54 -5.42
C PHE A 66 20.38 -5.37 -6.37
N ALA A 67 21.24 -5.14 -7.37
CA ALA A 67 21.04 -4.07 -8.33
C ALA A 67 19.75 -4.26 -9.16
N ALA A 68 19.47 -5.48 -9.60
CA ALA A 68 18.25 -5.79 -10.35
C ALA A 68 16.98 -5.61 -9.49
N GLY A 69 17.01 -6.10 -8.25
CA GLY A 69 15.93 -5.96 -7.28
C GLY A 69 15.68 -4.50 -6.91
N TYR A 70 16.73 -3.75 -6.61
CA TYR A 70 16.64 -2.31 -6.31
C TYR A 70 16.06 -1.53 -7.50
N ALA A 71 16.52 -1.81 -8.73
CA ALA A 71 15.96 -1.18 -9.93
C ALA A 71 14.46 -1.51 -10.11
N ALA A 72 14.03 -2.73 -9.77
CA ALA A 72 12.62 -3.11 -9.80
C ALA A 72 11.80 -2.34 -8.76
N VAL A 73 12.29 -2.25 -7.51
CA VAL A 73 11.64 -1.47 -6.45
C VAL A 73 11.52 -0.01 -6.84
N GLN A 74 12.58 0.61 -7.38
CA GLN A 74 12.55 2.00 -7.83
C GLN A 74 11.50 2.24 -8.92
N ARG A 75 11.35 1.29 -9.87
CA ARG A 75 10.29 1.37 -10.89
C ARG A 75 8.90 1.29 -10.28
N LEU A 76 8.68 0.41 -9.30
CA LEU A 76 7.39 0.27 -8.61
C LEU A 76 7.05 1.53 -7.82
N MET A 77 8.00 2.11 -7.07
CA MET A 77 7.80 3.36 -6.36
C MET A 77 7.48 4.51 -7.31
N THR A 78 8.23 4.64 -8.41
CA THR A 78 7.99 5.67 -9.42
C THR A 78 6.59 5.52 -10.05
N LEU A 79 6.17 4.28 -10.30
CA LEU A 79 4.82 4.01 -10.82
C LEU A 79 3.74 4.37 -9.80
N GLU A 80 3.92 4.02 -8.53
CA GLU A 80 2.97 4.36 -7.46
C GLU A 80 2.81 5.87 -7.30
N ILE A 81 3.92 6.63 -7.30
CA ILE A 81 3.90 8.10 -7.26
C ILE A 81 3.09 8.66 -8.42
N ARG A 82 3.36 8.20 -9.65
CA ARG A 82 2.61 8.65 -10.84
C ARG A 82 1.13 8.30 -10.76
N LEU A 83 0.78 7.12 -10.25
CA LEU A 83 -0.61 6.71 -10.08
C LEU A 83 -1.32 7.59 -9.04
N ARG A 84 -0.64 7.96 -7.94
CA ARG A 84 -1.20 8.89 -6.95
C ARG A 84 -1.39 10.29 -7.50
N GLU A 85 -0.42 10.81 -8.24
CA GLU A 85 -0.55 12.10 -8.91
C GLU A 85 -1.72 12.10 -9.91
N GLN A 86 -1.88 11.01 -10.66
CA GLN A 86 -3.01 10.86 -11.59
C GLN A 86 -4.34 10.76 -10.85
N PHE A 87 -4.40 9.99 -9.77
CA PHE A 87 -5.58 9.87 -8.92
C PHE A 87 -6.04 11.25 -8.44
N GLY A 88 -5.13 12.04 -7.84
CA GLY A 88 -5.45 13.39 -7.35
C GLY A 88 -5.79 14.41 -8.45
N ARG A 89 -5.46 14.14 -9.72
CA ARG A 89 -5.91 14.98 -10.86
C ARG A 89 -7.29 14.61 -11.37
N VAL A 90 -7.70 13.36 -11.17
CA VAL A 90 -9.00 12.85 -11.62
C VAL A 90 -10.05 13.12 -10.55
N ASP A 91 -9.68 12.97 -9.28
CA ASP A 91 -10.39 13.41 -8.06
C ASP A 91 -10.43 14.95 -8.01
N ALA A 92 -11.32 15.53 -8.82
CA ALA A 92 -11.45 16.96 -9.06
C ALA A 92 -12.21 17.66 -7.93
N ASP A 93 -13.10 16.95 -7.24
CA ASP A 93 -13.79 17.47 -6.06
C ASP A 93 -13.00 17.25 -4.76
N HIS A 94 -11.90 16.49 -4.82
CA HIS A 94 -11.02 16.17 -3.70
C HIS A 94 -11.74 15.39 -2.59
N GLY A 95 -12.72 14.56 -2.96
CA GLY A 95 -13.43 13.65 -2.07
C GLY A 95 -12.58 12.47 -1.58
N GLY A 96 -11.41 12.24 -2.18
CA GLY A 96 -10.51 11.13 -1.84
C GLY A 96 -10.89 9.81 -2.53
N SER A 97 -11.81 9.86 -3.49
CA SER A 97 -12.30 8.73 -4.28
C SER A 97 -12.73 9.21 -5.65
N ILE A 98 -12.68 8.35 -6.67
CA ILE A 98 -13.13 8.70 -8.03
C ILE A 98 -14.59 8.32 -8.20
N ASP A 99 -15.47 9.32 -8.36
CA ASP A 99 -16.90 9.08 -8.59
C ASP A 99 -17.19 8.65 -10.05
N ALA A 100 -18.44 8.30 -10.34
CA ALA A 100 -18.87 7.91 -11.68
C ALA A 100 -18.62 8.98 -12.75
N GLY A 101 -18.82 10.26 -12.42
CA GLY A 101 -18.58 11.40 -13.29
C GLY A 101 -17.10 11.58 -13.61
N GLU A 102 -16.23 11.44 -12.61
CA GLU A 102 -14.78 11.49 -12.76
C GLU A 102 -14.21 10.27 -13.49
N TYR A 103 -14.72 9.07 -13.21
CA TYR A 103 -14.34 7.85 -13.91
C TYR A 103 -14.60 7.96 -15.42
N ALA A 104 -15.75 8.51 -15.83
CA ALA A 104 -16.08 8.72 -17.24
C ALA A 104 -15.11 9.69 -17.96
N ARG A 105 -14.42 10.56 -17.22
CA ARG A 105 -13.44 11.52 -17.76
C ARG A 105 -12.06 10.91 -17.95
N LEU A 106 -11.79 9.73 -17.37
CA LEU A 106 -10.52 9.04 -17.55
C LEU A 106 -10.23 8.80 -19.05
N MET A 107 -9.06 9.21 -19.50
CA MET A 107 -8.65 9.05 -20.89
C MET A 107 -8.67 7.58 -21.34
N LEU A 108 -8.35 6.65 -20.43
CA LEU A 108 -8.39 5.22 -20.72
C LEU A 108 -9.82 4.72 -20.93
N VAL A 109 -10.78 5.18 -20.12
CA VAL A 109 -12.21 4.86 -20.27
C VAL A 109 -12.74 5.45 -21.58
N ARG A 110 -12.49 6.74 -21.82
CA ARG A 110 -12.89 7.43 -23.06
C ARG A 110 -12.32 6.76 -24.31
N ARG A 111 -11.09 6.27 -24.25
CA ARG A 111 -10.43 5.55 -25.35
C ARG A 111 -11.00 4.15 -25.56
N ALA A 112 -11.32 3.43 -24.47
CA ALA A 112 -11.92 2.10 -24.55
C ALA A 112 -13.38 2.17 -25.04
N GLY A 113 -14.08 3.29 -24.83
CA GLY A 113 -15.43 3.50 -25.32
C GLY A 113 -16.39 2.41 -24.80
N ALA A 114 -17.13 1.78 -25.70
CA ALA A 114 -18.05 0.69 -25.35
C ALA A 114 -17.37 -0.55 -24.74
N ALA A 115 -16.06 -0.72 -24.93
CA ALA A 115 -15.30 -1.81 -24.32
C ALA A 115 -14.81 -1.48 -22.90
N ALA A 116 -15.03 -0.25 -22.42
CA ALA A 116 -14.66 0.13 -21.06
C ALA A 116 -15.54 -0.62 -20.04
N PRO A 117 -14.96 -1.31 -19.04
CA PRO A 117 -15.74 -1.85 -17.95
C PRO A 117 -16.43 -0.71 -17.17
N PRO A 118 -17.64 -0.95 -16.62
CA PRO A 118 -18.30 0.02 -15.76
C PRO A 118 -17.50 0.20 -14.46
N LEU A 119 -17.70 1.34 -13.77
CA LEU A 119 -17.09 1.61 -12.47
C LEU A 119 -17.35 0.47 -11.46
N ALA A 120 -18.58 -0.03 -11.44
CA ALA A 120 -19.01 -1.13 -10.56
C ALA A 120 -18.23 -2.45 -10.77
N ALA A 121 -17.45 -2.58 -11.86
CA ALA A 121 -16.55 -3.72 -12.03
C ALA A 121 -15.30 -3.65 -11.14
N PHE A 122 -15.04 -2.48 -10.55
CA PHE A 122 -13.86 -2.18 -9.73
C PHE A 122 -14.21 -1.72 -8.31
N ASP A 123 -15.41 -1.17 -8.11
CA ASP A 123 -15.96 -0.78 -6.80
C ASP A 123 -16.35 -2.05 -6.00
N ALA A 124 -15.42 -2.51 -5.17
CA ALA A 124 -15.54 -3.76 -4.42
C ALA A 124 -16.40 -3.59 -3.18
N ASP A 125 -16.40 -2.40 -2.57
CA ASP A 125 -17.22 -2.12 -1.39
C ASP A 125 -18.62 -1.56 -1.72
N GLY A 126 -18.87 -1.21 -2.99
CA GLY A 126 -20.20 -0.87 -3.51
C GLY A 126 -20.66 0.53 -3.12
N ASN A 127 -19.73 1.44 -2.82
CA ASN A 127 -20.03 2.79 -2.37
C ASN A 127 -20.31 3.77 -3.53
N GLY A 128 -20.14 3.34 -4.77
CA GLY A 128 -20.37 4.14 -5.98
C GLY A 128 -19.16 4.94 -6.47
N SER A 129 -18.00 4.79 -5.81
CA SER A 129 -16.74 5.48 -6.12
C SER A 129 -15.57 4.51 -6.03
N LEU A 130 -14.41 4.91 -6.58
CA LEU A 130 -13.19 4.10 -6.50
C LEU A 130 -12.20 4.73 -5.53
N ASN A 131 -11.85 4.00 -4.47
CA ASN A 131 -10.68 4.34 -3.66
C ASN A 131 -9.38 4.09 -4.45
N PHE A 132 -8.24 4.46 -3.88
CA PHE A 132 -6.96 4.33 -4.60
C PHE A 132 -6.62 2.91 -5.04
N ALA A 133 -6.92 1.88 -4.22
CA ALA A 133 -6.61 0.49 -4.56
C ALA A 133 -7.46 0.01 -5.75
N GLU A 134 -8.74 0.35 -5.75
CA GLU A 134 -9.69 0.01 -6.82
C GLU A 134 -9.37 0.77 -8.11
N TYR A 135 -8.97 2.04 -8.00
CA TYR A 135 -8.45 2.81 -9.11
C TYR A 135 -7.24 2.14 -9.77
N VAL A 136 -6.26 1.66 -8.99
CA VAL A 136 -5.10 0.95 -9.54
C VAL A 136 -5.53 -0.32 -10.28
N ALA A 137 -6.51 -1.05 -9.77
CA ALA A 137 -7.07 -2.22 -10.46
C ALA A 137 -7.73 -1.81 -11.79
N ALA A 138 -8.51 -0.71 -11.79
CA ALA A 138 -9.13 -0.16 -12.99
C ALA A 138 -8.10 0.24 -14.05
N ILE A 139 -7.04 0.98 -13.67
CA ILE A 139 -5.97 1.38 -14.59
C ILE A 139 -5.25 0.17 -15.19
N ARG A 140 -4.95 -0.86 -14.39
CA ARG A 140 -4.33 -2.11 -14.89
C ARG A 140 -5.22 -2.80 -15.92
N ARG A 141 -6.52 -2.93 -15.64
CA ARG A 141 -7.47 -3.58 -16.55
C ARG A 141 -7.65 -2.79 -17.83
N LEU A 142 -7.88 -1.48 -17.73
CA LEU A 142 -8.07 -0.59 -18.87
C LEU A 142 -6.80 -0.47 -19.73
N ALA A 143 -5.61 -0.47 -19.12
CA ALA A 143 -4.35 -0.45 -19.86
C ALA A 143 -4.14 -1.74 -20.67
N ALA A 144 -4.61 -2.89 -20.18
CA ALA A 144 -4.58 -4.17 -20.89
C ALA A 144 -5.61 -4.26 -22.04
N LEU A 145 -6.69 -3.45 -21.99
CA LEU A 145 -7.66 -3.33 -23.08
C LEU A 145 -7.13 -2.48 -24.24
N ARG A 146 -6.02 -1.77 -24.05
CA ARG A 146 -5.27 -1.16 -25.15
C ARG A 146 -4.58 -2.28 -25.93
N PRO A 147 -4.72 -2.37 -27.27
CA PRO A 147 -3.81 -3.21 -28.04
C PRO A 147 -2.38 -2.75 -27.77
N ALA A 148 -1.48 -3.70 -27.48
CA ALA A 148 -0.07 -3.39 -27.24
C ALA A 148 0.47 -2.52 -28.40
N PRO A 149 1.33 -1.53 -28.13
CA PRO A 149 2.05 -0.86 -29.22
C PRO A 149 2.76 -1.95 -30.04
N ALA A 150 2.59 -1.91 -31.37
CA ALA A 150 3.32 -2.81 -32.26
C ALA A 150 4.82 -2.75 -31.93
N PRO A 151 5.54 -3.88 -31.90
CA PRO A 151 6.97 -3.86 -31.61
C PRO A 151 7.64 -2.92 -32.61
N ALA A 152 8.39 -1.94 -32.09
CA ALA A 152 9.20 -1.06 -32.91
C ALA A 152 10.10 -1.95 -33.77
N GLY A 153 9.87 -1.92 -35.09
CA GLY A 153 10.67 -2.67 -36.05
C GLY A 153 12.14 -2.31 -35.88
N LYS A 154 12.99 -3.34 -35.92
CA LYS A 154 14.44 -3.21 -35.88
C LYS A 154 14.96 -2.36 -37.02
#